data_AF-A0A9P4JD79-F1
#
_entry.id   AF-A0A9P4JD79-F1
#
_cell.length_a   1.000
_cell.length_b   1.000
_cell.length_c   1.000
_cell.angle_alpha   90.00
_cell.angle_beta   90.00
_cell.angle_gamma   90.00
#
_symmetry.space_group_name_H-M   'P 1'
#
loop_
_entity.id
_entity.type
_entity.pdbx_description
1 polymer ?
#
loop_
_entity_poly.entity_id
_entity_poly.type
_entity_poly.pdbx_seq_one_letter_code
_entity_poly.pdbx_strand_id
1 'polypeptide(L)'
;MPTKFPSCKRICLSIFLITIVTIIYIILSARIAFRSINTIEIPYFKELERLQNLEPRYRPWKKKKDELGALLDGNRPSPVPWNNRLLPLIHDLTQLRSWQWKQQLNLYDDLTAEYPSQEFWIYVGGTARDTVMADVGESSPLKGNQRIGHFSCAETARICNTYNSAFNQLIENFHTHRVNTTSRASLTFVDCDVSPTLCKPGPLEHGLGLDAELGPVMLVHMRTSSPCRMKMNPLRWYCTTKWEFLPLPLRQMPFTRTTRFVAGGPALPVFPSAFEQLRSVVGFDGAWMGVGLEEEDMVVMEPPEREENRGS
;
A
#
# COMPACT_ATOMS: atom_id res chain seq x y z
N MET A 1 47.11 -19.98 29.27
CA MET A 1 47.45 -20.16 27.84
C MET A 1 47.50 -18.77 27.19
N PRO A 2 48.64 -18.28 26.70
CA PRO A 2 48.72 -16.95 26.10
C PRO A 2 48.04 -16.95 24.73
N THR A 3 46.96 -16.17 24.59
CA THR A 3 46.30 -15.92 23.31
C THR A 3 47.19 -15.00 22.47
N LYS A 4 47.73 -15.51 21.36
CA LYS A 4 48.48 -14.69 20.38
C LYS A 4 47.54 -13.62 19.82
N PHE A 5 47.80 -12.35 20.12
CA PHE A 5 47.09 -11.24 19.50
C PHE A 5 47.30 -11.26 17.99
N PRO A 6 46.24 -11.08 17.18
CA PRO A 6 46.35 -11.03 15.73
C PRO A 6 47.22 -9.84 15.32
N SER A 7 48.15 -10.07 14.40
CA SER A 7 48.99 -9.02 13.80
C SER A 7 48.11 -7.92 13.19
N CYS A 8 48.47 -6.64 13.42
CA CYS A 8 47.79 -5.46 12.87
C CYS A 8 47.51 -5.59 11.36
N LYS A 9 48.43 -6.19 10.59
CA LYS A 9 48.26 -6.46 9.15
C LYS A 9 47.03 -7.34 8.84
N ARG A 10 46.75 -8.35 9.68
CA ARG A 10 45.58 -9.22 9.51
C ARG A 10 44.28 -8.45 9.82
N ILE A 11 44.30 -7.59 10.84
CA ILE A 11 43.15 -6.77 11.20
C ILE A 11 42.82 -5.78 10.06
N CYS A 12 43.80 -5.06 9.53
CA CYS A 12 43.58 -4.13 8.41
C CYS A 12 43.05 -4.85 7.15
N LEU A 13 43.57 -6.03 6.83
CA LEU A 13 43.12 -6.80 5.68
C LEU A 13 41.69 -7.34 5.88
N SER A 14 41.34 -7.76 7.09
CA SER A 14 39.97 -8.16 7.43
C SER A 14 38.98 -7.00 7.32
N ILE A 15 39.32 -5.82 7.84
CA ILE A 15 38.47 -4.62 7.72
C ILE A 15 38.27 -4.27 6.24
N PHE A 16 39.34 -4.25 5.45
CA PHE A 16 39.26 -3.95 4.01
C PHE A 16 38.37 -4.94 3.25
N LEU A 17 38.51 -6.24 3.50
CA LEU A 17 37.64 -7.25 2.88
C LEU A 17 36.18 -7.08 3.28
N ILE A 18 35.89 -6.83 4.56
CA ILE A 18 34.52 -6.57 5.03
C ILE A 18 33.95 -5.34 4.31
N THR A 19 34.72 -4.25 4.19
CA THR A 19 34.26 -3.04 3.48
C THR A 19 33.99 -3.28 1.99
N ILE A 20 34.78 -4.11 1.31
CA ILE A 20 34.52 -4.45 -0.10
C ILE A 20 33.23 -5.26 -0.22
N VAL A 21 33.05 -6.28 0.63
CA VAL A 21 31.85 -7.13 0.61
C VAL A 21 30.60 -6.31 0.88
N THR A 22 30.64 -5.38 1.84
CA THR A 22 29.50 -4.50 2.13
C THR A 22 29.20 -3.54 0.96
N ILE A 23 30.22 -2.94 0.33
CA ILE A 23 30.03 -2.08 -0.86
C ILE A 23 29.41 -2.87 -2.02
N ILE A 24 29.91 -4.08 -2.31
CA ILE A 24 29.35 -4.93 -3.37
C ILE A 24 27.89 -5.28 -3.06
N TYR A 25 27.58 -5.64 -1.81
CA TYR A 25 26.21 -5.93 -1.38
C TYR A 25 25.27 -4.71 -1.59
N ILE A 26 25.70 -3.51 -1.21
CA ILE A 26 24.94 -2.26 -1.41
C ILE A 26 24.70 -1.98 -2.90
N ILE A 27 25.72 -2.16 -3.75
CA ILE A 27 25.57 -1.94 -5.20
C ILE A 27 24.60 -2.96 -5.80
N LEU A 28 24.67 -4.22 -5.39
CA LEU A 28 23.77 -5.27 -5.88
C LEU A 28 22.32 -5.02 -5.45
N SER A 29 22.09 -4.69 -4.18
CA SER A 29 20.74 -4.39 -3.66
C SER A 29 20.14 -3.17 -4.35
N ALA A 30 20.92 -2.09 -4.52
CA ALA A 30 20.50 -0.90 -5.26
C ALA A 30 20.18 -1.21 -6.73
N ARG A 31 20.99 -2.05 -7.39
CA ARG A 31 20.76 -2.44 -8.78
C ARG A 31 19.49 -3.27 -8.95
N ILE A 32 19.19 -4.16 -8.00
CA ILE A 32 17.95 -4.96 -7.99
C ILE A 32 16.74 -4.04 -7.84
N ALA A 33 16.76 -3.12 -6.87
CA ALA A 33 15.68 -2.15 -6.67
C ALA A 33 15.48 -1.26 -7.90
N PHE A 34 16.56 -0.72 -8.47
CA PHE A 34 16.52 0.12 -9.66
C PHE A 34 15.98 -0.64 -10.88
N ARG A 35 16.32 -1.93 -11.04
CA ARG A 35 15.74 -2.76 -12.10
C ARG A 35 14.24 -2.90 -11.91
N SER A 36 13.78 -3.32 -10.73
CA SER A 36 12.34 -3.47 -10.44
C SER A 36 11.55 -2.21 -10.79
N ILE A 37 12.04 -1.05 -10.36
CA ILE A 37 11.39 0.24 -10.63
C ILE A 37 11.32 0.51 -12.15
N ASN A 38 12.43 0.37 -12.86
CA ASN A 38 12.48 0.71 -14.28
C ASN A 38 11.78 -0.31 -15.20
N THR A 39 11.77 -1.59 -14.83
CA THR A 39 11.24 -2.65 -15.70
C THR A 39 9.77 -2.94 -15.47
N ILE A 40 9.27 -2.75 -14.25
CA ILE A 40 7.89 -3.08 -13.87
C ILE A 40 7.10 -1.79 -13.61
N GLU A 41 7.57 -1.00 -12.66
CA GLU A 41 6.77 0.06 -12.06
C GLU A 41 6.62 1.29 -12.97
N ILE A 42 7.72 1.79 -13.56
CA ILE A 42 7.67 2.93 -14.50
C ILE A 42 6.81 2.62 -15.74
N PRO A 43 6.98 1.47 -16.45
CA PRO A 43 6.13 1.13 -17.58
C PRO A 43 4.66 1.03 -17.20
N TYR A 44 4.37 0.44 -16.03
CA TYR A 44 3.01 0.32 -15.51
C TYR A 44 2.36 1.70 -15.28
N PHE A 45 3.02 2.58 -14.53
CA PHE A 45 2.45 3.91 -14.23
C PHE A 45 2.40 4.81 -15.46
N LYS A 46 3.37 4.68 -16.38
CA LYS A 46 3.33 5.38 -17.66
C LYS A 46 2.14 4.92 -18.50
N GLU A 47 1.80 3.64 -18.47
CA GLU A 47 0.61 3.12 -19.13
C GLU A 47 -0.67 3.63 -18.46
N LEU A 48 -0.75 3.64 -17.13
CA LEU A 48 -1.89 4.22 -16.41
C LEU A 48 -2.08 5.70 -16.74
N GLU A 49 -1.02 6.49 -16.73
CA GLU A 49 -1.06 7.91 -17.11
C GLU A 49 -1.49 8.09 -18.57
N ARG A 50 -0.99 7.25 -19.48
CA ARG A 50 -1.43 7.24 -20.87
C ARG A 50 -2.93 6.95 -20.98
N LEU A 51 -3.45 5.98 -20.23
CA LEU A 51 -4.87 5.63 -20.20
C LEU A 51 -5.73 6.78 -19.63
N GLN A 52 -5.30 7.38 -18.52
CA GLN A 52 -5.97 8.55 -17.93
C GLN A 52 -6.03 9.73 -18.89
N ASN A 53 -4.97 9.98 -19.65
CA ASN A 53 -4.93 11.05 -20.66
C ASN A 53 -5.79 10.74 -21.90
N LEU A 54 -6.07 9.46 -22.15
CA LEU A 54 -6.94 9.02 -23.24
C LEU A 54 -8.42 9.06 -22.85
N GLU A 55 -8.77 8.82 -21.58
CA GLU A 55 -10.14 8.81 -21.05
C GLU A 55 -10.99 10.01 -21.54
N PRO A 56 -10.52 11.28 -21.47
CA PRO A 56 -11.30 12.43 -21.92
C PRO A 56 -11.54 12.43 -23.43
N ARG A 57 -10.60 11.89 -24.23
CA ARG A 57 -10.76 11.78 -25.70
C ARG A 57 -11.78 10.71 -26.09
N TYR A 58 -11.90 9.67 -25.29
CA TYR A 58 -12.87 8.59 -25.51
C TYR A 58 -14.25 8.86 -24.88
N ARG A 59 -14.36 9.78 -23.92
CA ARG A 59 -15.64 10.12 -23.28
C ARG A 59 -16.74 10.55 -24.27
N PRO A 60 -16.48 11.39 -25.31
CA PRO A 60 -17.48 11.71 -26.34
C PRO A 60 -17.91 10.49 -27.16
N TRP A 61 -16.97 9.57 -27.44
CA TRP A 61 -17.26 8.33 -28.15
C TRP A 61 -18.10 7.38 -27.30
N LYS A 62 -17.82 7.26 -26.00
CA LYS A 62 -18.63 6.47 -25.05
C LYS A 62 -20.04 7.03 -24.96
N LYS A 63 -20.19 8.34 -24.73
CA LYS A 63 -21.50 9.02 -24.73
C LYS A 63 -22.27 8.82 -26.03
N LYS A 64 -21.61 9.00 -27.18
CA LYS A 64 -22.23 8.78 -28.49
C LYS A 64 -22.57 7.30 -28.72
N LYS A 65 -21.79 6.35 -28.22
CA LYS A 65 -22.10 4.92 -28.29
C LYS A 65 -23.28 4.56 -27.38
N ASP A 66 -23.39 5.16 -26.21
CA ASP A 66 -24.52 4.92 -25.30
C ASP A 66 -25.82 5.54 -25.87
N GLU A 67 -25.71 6.69 -26.54
CA GLU A 67 -26.82 7.33 -27.27
C GLU A 67 -27.20 6.58 -28.57
N LEU A 68 -26.21 6.04 -29.30
CA LEU A 68 -26.39 5.42 -30.63
C LEU A 68 -26.54 3.90 -30.57
N GLY A 69 -26.10 3.26 -29.48
CA GLY A 69 -26.27 1.83 -29.20
C GLY A 69 -27.72 1.46 -28.87
N ALA A 70 -28.57 2.45 -28.59
CA ALA A 70 -30.01 2.29 -28.62
C ALA A 70 -30.61 2.28 -30.05
N LEU A 71 -29.84 2.62 -31.10
CA LEU A 71 -30.37 2.88 -32.45
C LEU A 71 -29.66 2.13 -33.59
N LEU A 72 -28.43 1.63 -33.43
CA LEU A 72 -27.67 1.04 -34.55
C LEU A 72 -26.96 -0.26 -34.17
N ASP A 73 -27.63 -1.37 -34.46
CA ASP A 73 -26.97 -2.61 -34.88
C ASP A 73 -26.43 -2.41 -36.31
N GLY A 74 -25.11 -2.48 -36.50
CA GLY A 74 -24.54 -2.66 -37.84
C GLY A 74 -23.23 -1.92 -38.14
N ASN A 75 -22.13 -2.67 -38.10
CA ASN A 75 -20.95 -2.54 -38.98
C ASN A 75 -20.04 -1.31 -38.93
N ARG A 76 -20.05 -0.48 -37.88
CA ARG A 76 -18.87 0.39 -37.65
C ARG A 76 -17.73 -0.42 -37.04
N PRO A 77 -16.48 -0.31 -37.56
CA PRO A 77 -15.34 -0.94 -36.93
C PRO A 77 -15.22 -0.38 -35.51
N SER A 78 -15.45 -1.24 -34.53
CA SER A 78 -15.21 -0.89 -33.13
C SER A 78 -13.74 -0.47 -32.99
N PRO A 79 -13.43 0.59 -32.23
CA PRO A 79 -12.06 0.84 -31.84
C PRO A 79 -11.49 -0.40 -31.17
N VAL A 80 -10.16 -0.61 -31.31
CA VAL A 80 -9.42 -1.76 -30.77
C VAL A 80 -9.98 -2.13 -29.38
N PRO A 81 -10.38 -3.40 -29.16
CA PRO A 81 -11.20 -3.78 -28.00
C PRO A 81 -10.59 -3.28 -26.70
N TRP A 82 -11.44 -2.66 -25.89
CA TRP A 82 -11.15 -2.11 -24.57
C TRP A 82 -10.55 -3.14 -23.58
N ASN A 83 -10.70 -4.44 -23.87
CA ASN A 83 -10.49 -5.56 -22.95
C ASN A 83 -9.04 -6.00 -22.70
N ASN A 84 -8.04 -5.43 -23.37
CA ASN A 84 -6.63 -5.79 -23.16
C ASN A 84 -5.83 -4.72 -22.39
N ARG A 85 -6.51 -3.75 -21.75
CA ARG A 85 -5.83 -2.68 -21.01
C ARG A 85 -5.35 -3.21 -19.66
N LEU A 86 -4.15 -2.79 -19.26
CA LEU A 86 -3.72 -2.85 -17.88
C LEU A 86 -4.67 -1.97 -17.07
N LEU A 87 -5.38 -2.60 -16.15
CA LEU A 87 -6.30 -1.94 -15.23
C LEU A 87 -5.67 -1.96 -13.84
N PRO A 88 -5.80 -0.87 -13.07
CA PRO A 88 -5.37 -0.88 -11.69
C PRO A 88 -6.19 -1.89 -10.89
N LEU A 89 -5.57 -2.49 -9.87
CA LEU A 89 -6.21 -3.47 -9.00
C LEU A 89 -7.49 -2.91 -8.35
N ILE A 90 -7.42 -1.64 -7.94
CA ILE A 90 -8.54 -0.87 -7.41
C ILE A 90 -8.80 0.32 -8.34
N HIS A 91 -10.05 0.49 -8.77
CA HIS A 91 -10.45 1.59 -9.63
C HIS A 91 -10.69 2.87 -8.81
N ASP A 92 -10.57 4.03 -9.46
CA ASP A 92 -10.95 5.35 -8.93
C ASP A 92 -10.22 5.85 -7.68
N LEU A 93 -9.19 5.11 -7.21
CA LEU A 93 -8.28 5.54 -6.15
C LEU A 93 -6.87 5.80 -6.64
N THR A 94 -6.17 6.65 -5.90
CA THR A 94 -4.74 6.84 -6.09
C THR A 94 -3.98 5.62 -5.59
N GLN A 95 -3.23 5.00 -6.49
CA GLN A 95 -2.23 3.98 -6.15
C GLN A 95 -0.93 4.66 -5.69
N LEU A 96 -0.37 4.22 -4.57
CA LEU A 96 0.94 4.72 -4.13
C LEU A 96 2.05 4.14 -4.99
N ARG A 97 3.04 4.99 -5.29
CA ARG A 97 4.24 4.69 -6.07
C ARG A 97 5.43 4.57 -5.14
N SER A 98 6.29 3.60 -5.34
CA SER A 98 7.39 3.32 -4.43
C SER A 98 8.39 4.48 -4.28
N TRP A 99 8.57 5.30 -5.31
CA TRP A 99 9.46 6.47 -5.28
C TRP A 99 8.78 7.79 -4.91
N GLN A 100 7.46 7.80 -4.73
CA GLN A 100 6.65 9.01 -4.58
C GLN A 100 5.63 8.95 -3.44
N TRP A 101 5.48 7.81 -2.78
CA TRP A 101 4.44 7.58 -1.77
C TRP A 101 4.47 8.60 -0.63
N LYS A 102 5.66 8.98 -0.14
CA LYS A 102 5.78 10.02 0.91
C LYS A 102 5.14 11.33 0.46
N GLN A 103 5.40 11.76 -0.76
CA GLN A 103 4.79 12.95 -1.34
C GLN A 103 3.27 12.78 -1.54
N GLN A 104 2.82 11.60 -1.98
CA GLN A 104 1.40 11.29 -2.15
C GLN A 104 0.63 11.31 -0.82
N LEU A 105 1.30 11.02 0.30
CA LEU A 105 0.76 11.08 1.66
C LEU A 105 1.07 12.40 2.40
N ASN A 106 1.69 13.38 1.73
CA ASN A 106 2.15 14.65 2.31
C ASN A 106 3.11 14.50 3.51
N LEU A 107 4.01 13.51 3.41
CA LEU A 107 5.05 13.21 4.39
C LEU A 107 6.41 13.79 3.97
N TYR A 108 7.21 14.14 4.97
CA TYR A 108 8.63 14.41 4.82
C TYR A 108 9.45 13.11 4.75
N ASP A 109 10.76 13.25 4.49
CA ASP A 109 11.66 12.10 4.40
C ASP A 109 11.79 11.33 5.72
N ASP A 110 11.66 12.02 6.85
CA ASP A 110 11.64 11.48 8.22
C ASP A 110 10.27 10.93 8.65
N LEU A 111 9.31 10.87 7.71
CA LEU A 111 7.97 10.33 7.89
C LEU A 111 7.06 11.16 8.80
N THR A 112 7.46 12.37 9.18
CA THR A 112 6.56 13.35 9.78
C THR A 112 5.73 14.06 8.70
N ALA A 113 4.70 14.80 9.10
CA ALA A 113 3.81 15.50 8.16
C ALA A 113 3.77 17.01 8.39
N GLU A 114 3.39 17.76 7.35
CA GLU A 114 3.25 19.22 7.44
C GLU A 114 1.98 19.66 8.18
N TYR A 115 0.87 18.92 8.01
CA TYR A 115 -0.45 19.31 8.51
C TYR A 115 -0.94 18.36 9.61
N PRO A 116 -1.53 18.88 10.70
CA PRO A 116 -2.22 18.05 11.68
C PRO A 116 -3.53 17.51 11.11
N SER A 117 -4.07 16.47 11.75
CA SER A 117 -5.40 15.91 11.45
C SER A 117 -5.56 15.36 10.03
N GLN A 118 -4.45 15.00 9.37
CA GLN A 118 -4.47 14.19 8.16
C GLN A 118 -4.68 12.74 8.55
N GLU A 119 -5.51 12.03 7.81
CA GLU A 119 -5.88 10.65 8.09
C GLU A 119 -6.02 9.89 6.77
N PHE A 120 -5.36 8.74 6.67
CA PHE A 120 -5.37 7.89 5.48
C PHE A 120 -5.60 6.43 5.87
N TRP A 121 -6.49 5.78 5.13
CA TRP A 121 -6.59 4.34 5.06
C TRP A 121 -5.92 3.86 3.79
N ILE A 122 -4.85 3.09 3.96
CA ILE A 122 -4.03 2.54 2.88
C ILE A 122 -4.34 1.04 2.82
N TYR A 123 -5.04 0.61 1.78
CA TYR A 123 -5.22 -0.82 1.53
C TYR A 123 -3.98 -1.38 0.85
N VAL A 124 -3.33 -2.33 1.49
CA VAL A 124 -2.23 -3.08 0.90
C VAL A 124 -2.80 -4.38 0.37
N GLY A 125 -2.59 -4.63 -0.92
CA GLY A 125 -3.01 -5.84 -1.59
C GLY A 125 -1.98 -6.27 -2.64
N GLY A 126 -2.16 -7.46 -3.20
CA GLY A 126 -1.21 -8.07 -4.13
C GLY A 126 -0.62 -9.37 -3.58
N THR A 127 0.31 -9.96 -4.31
CA THR A 127 0.76 -11.35 -4.08
C THR A 127 2.23 -11.46 -3.67
N ALA A 128 3.00 -10.38 -3.75
CA ALA A 128 4.44 -10.44 -3.48
C ALA A 128 4.75 -10.69 -1.98
N ARG A 129 5.26 -11.89 -1.67
CA ARG A 129 5.92 -12.22 -0.39
C ARG A 129 7.26 -12.95 -0.60
N ASP A 130 8.08 -12.46 -1.54
CA ASP A 130 9.46 -12.91 -1.86
C ASP A 130 9.68 -13.95 -2.98
N THR A 131 8.65 -14.59 -3.55
CA THR A 131 8.86 -15.56 -4.64
C THR A 131 9.40 -14.95 -5.93
N VAL A 132 9.20 -13.65 -6.16
CA VAL A 132 9.68 -12.98 -7.38
C VAL A 132 11.20 -12.81 -7.40
N MET A 133 11.89 -12.84 -6.26
CA MET A 133 13.36 -12.64 -6.23
C MET A 133 14.16 -13.93 -6.42
N ALA A 134 13.58 -15.10 -6.14
CA ALA A 134 14.26 -16.39 -6.31
C ALA A 134 14.35 -16.83 -7.79
N ASP A 135 13.46 -16.35 -8.66
CA ASP A 135 13.37 -16.78 -10.07
C ASP A 135 13.71 -15.69 -11.11
N VAL A 136 14.36 -14.58 -10.73
CA VAL A 136 14.92 -13.59 -11.69
C VAL A 136 16.17 -14.13 -12.43
N GLY A 137 16.27 -15.45 -12.58
CA GLY A 137 17.22 -16.15 -13.43
C GLY A 137 16.71 -16.36 -14.86
N GLU A 138 15.40 -16.24 -15.12
CA GLU A 138 14.84 -16.49 -16.44
C GLU A 138 14.10 -15.28 -16.99
N SER A 139 14.82 -14.54 -17.83
CA SER A 139 14.34 -13.44 -18.66
C SER A 139 13.26 -13.92 -19.64
N SER A 140 12.03 -14.14 -19.17
CA SER A 140 10.87 -14.10 -20.05
C SER A 140 10.42 -12.65 -20.17
N PRO A 141 10.59 -12.00 -21.35
CA PRO A 141 9.97 -10.71 -21.57
C PRO A 141 8.47 -10.90 -21.37
N LEU A 142 7.85 -10.02 -20.57
CA LEU A 142 6.41 -9.85 -20.42
C LEU A 142 5.76 -9.78 -21.81
N LYS A 143 5.46 -10.94 -22.41
CA LYS A 143 4.64 -11.04 -23.61
C LYS A 143 3.25 -10.69 -23.15
N GLY A 144 2.76 -9.54 -23.64
CA GLY A 144 1.50 -8.89 -23.25
C GLY A 144 0.20 -9.65 -23.56
N ASN A 145 0.17 -10.96 -23.32
CA ASN A 145 -1.03 -11.80 -23.33
C ASN A 145 -1.03 -12.87 -22.23
N GLN A 146 0.05 -13.05 -21.46
CA GLN A 146 -0.06 -13.79 -20.21
C GLN A 146 -0.77 -12.90 -19.19
N ARG A 147 -2.06 -13.19 -18.98
CA ARG A 147 -2.80 -12.71 -17.82
C ARG A 147 -1.91 -12.95 -16.61
N ILE A 148 -1.51 -11.87 -15.94
CA ILE A 148 -1.06 -11.92 -14.55
C ILE A 148 -2.28 -12.46 -13.78
N GLY A 149 -2.37 -13.79 -13.71
CA GLY A 149 -3.62 -14.51 -13.42
C GLY A 149 -3.41 -15.71 -12.51
N HIS A 150 -2.21 -15.87 -11.97
CA HIS A 150 -1.96 -16.77 -10.85
C HIS A 150 -1.44 -15.95 -9.67
N PHE A 151 -2.40 -15.35 -8.98
CA PHE A 151 -2.20 -14.61 -7.77
C PHE A 151 -1.87 -15.58 -6.62
N SER A 152 -0.60 -15.91 -6.44
CA SER A 152 -0.12 -16.69 -5.30
C SER A 152 0.18 -15.74 -4.16
N CYS A 153 -0.87 -15.32 -3.46
CA CYS A 153 -0.69 -14.68 -2.16
C CYS A 153 0.01 -15.61 -1.18
N ALA A 154 0.63 -15.03 -0.15
CA ALA A 154 1.14 -15.80 0.98
C ALA A 154 0.03 -16.56 1.74
N GLU A 155 -1.22 -16.11 1.58
CA GLU A 155 -2.43 -16.83 1.96
C GLU A 155 -3.14 -17.39 0.71
N THR A 156 -4.14 -18.25 0.89
CA THR A 156 -4.88 -18.81 -0.27
C THR A 156 -5.37 -17.69 -1.20
N ALA A 157 -5.15 -17.81 -2.52
CA ALA A 157 -5.55 -16.83 -3.55
C ALA A 157 -6.99 -16.30 -3.40
N ARG A 158 -7.86 -17.12 -2.78
CA ARG A 158 -9.22 -16.79 -2.41
C ARG A 158 -9.33 -15.58 -1.48
N ILE A 159 -8.50 -15.46 -0.44
CA ILE A 159 -8.60 -14.38 0.56
C ILE A 159 -8.28 -13.04 -0.09
N CYS A 160 -7.16 -12.96 -0.82
CA CYS A 160 -6.80 -11.76 -1.58
C CYS A 160 -7.88 -11.31 -2.55
N ASN A 161 -8.41 -12.23 -3.37
CA ASN A 161 -9.48 -11.89 -4.30
C ASN A 161 -10.74 -11.41 -3.57
N THR A 162 -11.04 -12.01 -2.41
CA THR A 162 -12.20 -11.61 -1.59
C THR A 162 -12.03 -10.20 -1.04
N TYR A 163 -10.86 -9.86 -0.48
CA TYR A 163 -10.60 -8.51 0.07
C TYR A 163 -10.39 -7.45 -1.02
N ASN A 164 -9.76 -7.78 -2.15
CA ASN A 164 -9.66 -6.88 -3.30
C ASN A 164 -11.06 -6.54 -3.84
N SER A 165 -11.93 -7.55 -3.99
CA SER A 165 -13.32 -7.34 -4.41
C SER A 165 -14.10 -6.53 -3.37
N ALA A 166 -13.91 -6.82 -2.09
CA ALA A 166 -14.58 -6.12 -1.00
C ALA A 166 -14.14 -4.65 -0.89
N PHE A 167 -12.85 -4.37 -1.10
CA PHE A 167 -12.32 -3.00 -1.10
C PHE A 167 -12.83 -2.22 -2.31
N ASN A 168 -12.86 -2.80 -3.51
CA ASN A 168 -13.51 -2.18 -4.68
C ASN A 168 -14.98 -1.81 -4.39
N GLN A 169 -15.74 -2.74 -3.80
CA GLN A 169 -17.13 -2.49 -3.40
C GLN A 169 -17.22 -1.41 -2.30
N LEU A 170 -16.25 -1.33 -1.40
CA LEU A 170 -16.16 -0.27 -0.40
C LEU A 170 -16.01 1.10 -1.07
N ILE A 171 -15.08 1.22 -2.02
CA ILE A 171 -14.82 2.48 -2.74
C ILE A 171 -16.04 2.94 -3.53
N GLU A 172 -16.68 2.02 -4.26
CA GLU A 172 -17.92 2.31 -4.97
C GLU A 172 -18.99 2.87 -4.02
N ASN A 173 -19.16 2.24 -2.85
CA ASN A 173 -20.08 2.71 -1.81
C ASN A 173 -19.67 4.07 -1.21
N PHE A 174 -18.38 4.34 -1.02
CA PHE A 174 -17.90 5.63 -0.53
C PHE A 174 -18.19 6.77 -1.51
N HIS A 175 -18.09 6.50 -2.82
CA HIS A 175 -18.40 7.49 -3.84
C HIS A 175 -19.91 7.73 -4.02
N THR A 176 -20.73 6.70 -3.88
CA THR A 176 -22.17 6.75 -4.17
C THR A 176 -23.03 7.04 -2.94
N HIS A 177 -22.63 6.58 -1.74
CA HIS A 177 -23.47 6.52 -0.54
C HIS A 177 -22.76 7.06 0.72
N ARG A 178 -21.94 8.12 0.58
CA ARG A 178 -21.16 8.74 1.69
C ARG A 178 -22.00 9.23 2.88
N VAL A 179 -23.32 9.19 2.80
CA VAL A 179 -24.26 9.61 3.85
C VAL A 179 -24.14 8.78 5.14
N ASN A 180 -23.63 7.53 5.06
CA ASN A 180 -23.58 6.60 6.19
C ASN A 180 -22.17 6.34 6.75
N THR A 181 -21.22 7.26 6.54
CA THR A 181 -19.84 7.15 7.03
C THR A 181 -19.48 8.38 7.86
N THR A 182 -18.88 8.20 9.03
CA THR A 182 -18.36 9.34 9.81
C THR A 182 -16.92 9.67 9.39
N SER A 183 -16.20 8.65 8.91
CA SER A 183 -14.78 8.77 8.56
C SER A 183 -14.50 9.85 7.54
N ARG A 184 -13.54 10.70 7.89
CA ARG A 184 -13.00 11.76 7.03
C ARG A 184 -11.70 11.36 6.36
N ALA A 185 -11.18 10.18 6.69
CA ALA A 185 -9.93 9.66 6.16
C ALA A 185 -9.96 9.54 4.64
N SER A 186 -8.83 9.87 4.01
CA SER A 186 -8.61 9.61 2.59
C SER A 186 -8.31 8.14 2.36
N LEU A 187 -8.75 7.61 1.22
CA LEU A 187 -8.52 6.22 0.83
C LEU A 187 -7.46 6.16 -0.26
N THR A 188 -6.49 5.27 -0.08
CA THR A 188 -5.46 4.97 -1.08
C THR A 188 -5.14 3.48 -1.04
N PHE A 189 -4.41 2.98 -2.03
CA PHE A 189 -4.03 1.58 -2.07
C PHE A 189 -2.61 1.38 -2.58
N VAL A 190 -2.05 0.23 -2.24
CA VAL A 190 -0.77 -0.28 -2.73
C VAL A 190 -1.01 -1.64 -3.35
N ASP A 191 -0.53 -1.82 -4.57
CA ASP A 191 -0.44 -3.11 -5.23
C ASP A 191 1.00 -3.60 -5.13
N CYS A 192 1.23 -4.60 -4.28
CA CYS A 192 2.53 -5.20 -4.03
C CYS A 192 3.10 -5.93 -5.26
N ASP A 193 2.28 -6.26 -6.26
CA ASP A 193 2.76 -6.86 -7.52
C ASP A 193 3.37 -5.79 -8.43
N VAL A 194 2.95 -4.53 -8.28
CA VAL A 194 3.44 -3.39 -9.05
C VAL A 194 4.58 -2.67 -8.31
N SER A 195 4.41 -2.44 -7.01
CA SER A 195 5.32 -1.68 -6.16
C SER A 195 5.87 -2.56 -5.01
N PRO A 196 6.58 -3.67 -5.32
CA PRO A 196 7.01 -4.65 -4.32
C PRO A 196 7.92 -4.05 -3.26
N THR A 197 8.68 -3.00 -3.59
CA THR A 197 9.54 -2.29 -2.65
C THR A 197 8.78 -1.63 -1.50
N LEU A 198 7.52 -1.19 -1.71
CA LEU A 198 6.68 -0.66 -0.63
C LEU A 198 6.22 -1.74 0.34
N CYS A 199 6.03 -2.95 -0.16
CA CYS A 199 5.51 -4.07 0.63
C CYS A 199 6.60 -4.97 1.22
N LYS A 200 7.87 -4.63 1.01
CA LYS A 200 8.98 -5.38 1.60
C LYS A 200 8.99 -5.21 3.10
N PRO A 201 9.25 -6.29 3.85
CA PRO A 201 9.48 -6.17 5.27
C PRO A 201 10.68 -5.29 5.57
N GLY A 202 10.56 -4.43 6.59
CA GLY A 202 11.65 -3.53 6.96
C GLY A 202 11.17 -2.29 7.70
N PRO A 203 12.04 -1.28 7.87
CA PRO A 203 11.65 -0.01 8.47
C PRO A 203 10.77 0.83 7.51
N LEU A 204 9.87 1.63 8.08
CA LEU A 204 9.04 2.60 7.33
C LEU A 204 9.84 3.56 6.45
N GLU A 205 11.12 3.79 6.75
CA GLU A 205 11.98 4.67 5.94
C GLU A 205 12.12 4.16 4.50
N HIS A 206 12.02 2.84 4.30
CA HIS A 206 12.23 2.16 3.01
C HIS A 206 10.93 1.67 2.34
N GLY A 207 9.78 1.78 3.00
CA GLY A 207 8.50 1.28 2.50
C GLY A 207 7.37 1.50 3.51
N LEU A 208 6.33 0.68 3.47
CA LEU A 208 5.25 0.74 4.47
C LEU A 208 5.60 0.06 5.80
N GLY A 209 6.83 -0.44 5.94
CA GLY A 209 7.29 -1.04 7.19
C GLY A 209 6.52 -2.30 7.59
N LEU A 210 6.11 -3.09 6.59
CA LEU A 210 5.27 -4.26 6.83
C LEU A 210 6.05 -5.30 7.66
N ASP A 211 5.39 -5.97 8.59
CA ASP A 211 6.01 -7.11 9.26
C ASP A 211 6.13 -8.27 8.25
N ALA A 212 7.25 -8.99 8.31
CA ALA A 212 7.43 -10.22 7.55
C ALA A 212 6.30 -11.24 7.86
N GLU A 213 5.72 -11.21 9.06
CA GLU A 213 4.65 -12.11 9.50
C GLU A 213 3.24 -11.66 9.10
N LEU A 214 3.03 -10.37 8.83
CA LEU A 214 1.76 -9.82 8.38
C LEU A 214 1.71 -9.90 6.84
N GLY A 215 0.82 -10.75 6.31
CA GLY A 215 0.71 -11.00 4.86
C GLY A 215 0.37 -9.75 4.05
N PRO A 216 0.45 -9.81 2.71
CA PRO A 216 0.28 -8.62 1.86
C PRO A 216 -1.15 -8.06 1.83
N VAL A 217 -2.12 -8.70 2.49
CA VAL A 217 -3.50 -8.21 2.59
C VAL A 217 -3.70 -7.57 3.97
N MET A 218 -3.67 -6.25 4.02
CA MET A 218 -3.85 -5.51 5.26
C MET A 218 -4.38 -4.10 5.02
N LEU A 219 -4.87 -3.48 6.08
CA LEU A 219 -5.15 -2.05 6.13
C LEU A 219 -4.08 -1.36 6.96
N VAL A 220 -3.52 -0.27 6.45
CA VAL A 220 -2.65 0.61 7.23
C VAL A 220 -3.40 1.91 7.48
N HIS A 221 -3.48 2.29 8.74
CA HIS A 221 -4.07 3.54 9.18
C HIS A 221 -2.96 4.53 9.52
N MET A 222 -2.87 5.61 8.76
CA MET A 222 -1.92 6.69 9.01
C MET A 222 -2.68 7.91 9.50
N ARG A 223 -2.29 8.45 10.66
CA ARG A 223 -2.88 9.69 11.20
C ARG A 223 -1.82 10.66 11.68
N THR A 224 -2.03 11.95 11.47
CA THR A 224 -1.16 13.01 12.00
C THR A 224 -1.80 13.61 13.25
N SER A 225 -1.01 13.72 14.32
CA SER A 225 -1.48 14.25 15.60
C SER A 225 -0.85 15.59 15.94
N SER A 226 -1.61 16.45 16.60
CA SER A 226 -1.11 17.65 17.28
C SER A 226 -0.50 17.29 18.66
N PRO A 227 0.42 18.11 19.21
CA PRO A 227 0.94 19.37 18.67
C PRO A 227 2.03 19.17 17.60
N CYS A 228 2.05 20.05 16.60
CA CYS A 228 3.12 20.08 15.60
C CYS A 228 4.28 20.98 16.08
N ARG A 229 5.52 20.62 15.75
CA ARG A 229 6.71 21.41 16.05
C ARG A 229 7.10 22.25 14.84
N MET A 230 7.48 23.50 15.07
CA MET A 230 7.96 24.38 14.01
C MET A 230 9.49 24.43 14.01
N LYS A 231 10.11 24.14 12.87
CA LYS A 231 11.54 24.38 12.64
C LYS A 231 11.70 25.71 11.91
N MET A 232 12.54 26.59 12.44
CA MET A 232 12.90 27.83 11.75
C MET A 232 14.05 27.55 10.79
N ASN A 233 13.93 28.06 9.56
CA ASN A 233 14.92 28.01 8.47
C ASN A 233 15.17 26.61 7.83
N PRO A 234 14.41 26.22 6.79
CA PRO A 234 13.20 26.88 6.28
C PRO A 234 12.04 26.74 7.28
N LEU A 235 11.11 27.70 7.30
CA LEU A 235 9.92 27.64 8.14
C LEU A 235 9.08 26.42 7.72
N ARG A 236 9.06 25.37 8.55
CA ARG A 236 8.31 24.13 8.31
C ARG A 236 7.70 23.61 9.62
N TRP A 237 6.52 23.03 9.50
CA TRP A 237 5.83 22.35 10.59
C TRP A 237 6.05 20.84 10.48
N TYR A 238 6.32 20.19 11.60
CA TYR A 238 6.55 18.75 11.72
C TYR A 238 5.54 18.21 12.72
N CYS A 239 4.54 17.51 12.24
CA CYS A 239 3.52 16.83 13.03
C CYS A 239 3.90 15.35 13.18
N THR A 240 3.72 14.81 14.38
CA THR A 240 3.87 13.38 14.65
C THR A 240 2.92 12.58 13.77
N THR A 241 3.41 11.52 13.13
CA THR A 241 2.58 10.55 12.43
C THR A 241 2.48 9.27 13.24
N LYS A 242 1.29 8.68 13.27
CA LYS A 242 1.02 7.38 13.87
C LYS A 242 0.56 6.44 12.78
N TRP A 243 1.13 5.24 12.78
CA TRP A 243 0.86 4.18 11.84
C TRP A 243 0.33 2.99 12.61
N GLU A 244 -0.81 2.46 12.18
CA GLU A 244 -1.45 1.29 12.79
C GLU A 244 -1.67 0.26 11.69
N PHE A 245 -1.20 -0.96 11.91
CA PHE A 245 -1.23 -2.05 10.93
C PHE A 245 -2.31 -3.06 11.29
N LEU A 246 -3.32 -3.19 10.43
CA LEU A 246 -4.47 -4.05 10.66
C LEU A 246 -4.42 -5.22 9.68
N PRO A 247 -3.97 -6.42 10.12
CA PRO A 247 -3.99 -7.59 9.26
C PRO A 247 -5.42 -7.98 8.88
N LEU A 248 -5.59 -8.49 7.67
CA LEU A 248 -6.84 -9.05 7.19
C LEU A 248 -6.66 -10.55 6.94
N PRO A 249 -7.64 -11.40 7.33
CA PRO A 249 -8.90 -11.06 7.98
C PRO A 249 -8.74 -10.53 9.41
N LEU A 250 -9.67 -9.66 9.84
CA LEU A 250 -9.66 -9.10 11.20
C LEU A 250 -9.86 -10.23 12.22
N ARG A 251 -8.97 -10.30 13.22
CA ARG A 251 -9.11 -11.22 14.34
C ARG A 251 -10.30 -10.86 15.24
N GLN A 252 -10.53 -9.56 15.42
CA GLN A 252 -11.61 -9.02 16.23
C GLN A 252 -12.33 -7.90 15.47
N MET A 253 -13.66 -7.91 15.56
CA MET A 253 -14.49 -6.85 14.99
C MET A 253 -14.67 -5.70 15.97
N PRO A 254 -14.70 -4.45 15.48
CA PRO A 254 -14.98 -3.29 16.33
C PRO A 254 -16.41 -3.30 16.89
N PHE A 255 -17.33 -3.95 16.17
CA PHE A 255 -18.72 -4.11 16.56
C PHE A 255 -19.16 -5.55 16.36
N THR A 256 -19.78 -6.15 17.38
CA THR A 256 -20.33 -7.51 17.25
C THR A 256 -21.72 -7.44 16.63
N ARG A 257 -21.87 -7.97 15.42
CA ARG A 257 -23.19 -8.13 14.80
C ARG A 257 -23.83 -9.43 15.25
N THR A 258 -25.04 -9.35 15.77
CA THR A 258 -25.86 -10.52 16.09
C THR A 258 -27.09 -10.57 15.20
N THR A 259 -27.46 -11.75 14.72
CA THR A 259 -28.74 -11.96 14.01
C THR A 259 -29.61 -12.92 14.79
N ARG A 260 -30.93 -12.76 14.65
CA ARG A 260 -31.92 -13.72 15.15
C ARG A 260 -32.45 -14.49 13.94
N PHE A 261 -32.21 -15.80 13.90
CA PHE A 261 -32.68 -16.65 12.81
C PHE A 261 -34.21 -16.86 12.84
N VAL A 262 -34.83 -16.68 14.00
CA VAL A 262 -36.28 -16.78 14.22
C VAL A 262 -36.73 -15.63 15.10
N ALA A 263 -37.92 -15.07 14.84
CA ALA A 263 -38.51 -14.06 15.71
C ALA A 263 -38.64 -14.60 17.14
N GLY A 264 -37.90 -13.99 18.08
CA GLY A 264 -37.86 -14.43 19.49
C GLY A 264 -36.75 -15.44 19.84
N GLY A 265 -35.95 -15.90 18.88
CA GLY A 265 -34.82 -16.80 19.13
C GLY A 265 -33.55 -16.09 19.69
N PRO A 266 -32.58 -16.87 20.21
CA PRO A 266 -31.32 -16.33 20.70
C PRO A 266 -30.54 -15.64 19.57
N ALA A 267 -29.91 -14.52 19.92
CA ALA A 267 -29.08 -13.76 19.00
C ALA A 267 -27.73 -14.49 18.84
N LEU A 268 -27.41 -14.90 17.61
CA LEU A 268 -26.17 -15.61 17.31
C LEU A 268 -25.18 -14.67 16.60
N PRO A 269 -23.87 -14.76 16.90
CA PRO A 269 -22.84 -14.00 16.20
C PRO A 269 -22.76 -14.49 14.74
N VAL A 270 -22.68 -13.55 13.81
CA VAL A 270 -22.48 -13.85 12.38
C VAL A 270 -21.05 -13.49 12.02
N PHE A 271 -20.37 -14.39 11.30
CA PHE A 271 -19.06 -14.09 10.74
C PHE A 271 -19.19 -12.96 9.72
N PRO A 272 -18.50 -11.82 9.92
CA PRO A 272 -18.58 -10.69 9.03
C PRO A 272 -17.93 -11.05 7.69
N SER A 273 -18.59 -10.67 6.60
CA SER A 273 -17.99 -10.70 5.27
C SER A 273 -16.77 -9.76 5.20
N ALA A 274 -15.87 -9.99 4.23
CA ALA A 274 -14.71 -9.10 4.03
C ALA A 274 -15.12 -7.64 3.83
N PHE A 275 -16.23 -7.40 3.11
CA PHE A 275 -16.79 -6.06 2.94
C PHE A 275 -17.24 -5.45 4.28
N GLU A 276 -17.94 -6.22 5.13
CA GLU A 276 -18.35 -5.74 6.45
C GLU A 276 -17.16 -5.47 7.37
N GLN A 277 -16.13 -6.31 7.33
CA GLN A 277 -14.89 -6.09 8.09
C GLN A 277 -14.25 -4.75 7.68
N LEU A 278 -13.96 -4.57 6.39
CA LEU A 278 -13.37 -3.34 5.87
C LEU A 278 -14.25 -2.11 6.16
N ARG A 279 -15.56 -2.21 5.90
CA ARG A 279 -16.52 -1.13 6.13
C ARG A 279 -16.61 -0.74 7.60
N SER A 280 -16.57 -1.72 8.51
CA SER A 280 -16.69 -1.45 9.95
C SER A 280 -15.51 -0.67 10.51
N VAL A 281 -14.32 -0.84 9.92
CA VAL A 281 -13.09 -0.15 10.34
C VAL A 281 -12.96 1.19 9.63
N VAL A 282 -13.10 1.20 8.29
CA VAL A 282 -12.86 2.38 7.47
C VAL A 282 -14.01 3.39 7.52
N GLY A 283 -15.25 2.92 7.71
CA GLY A 283 -16.45 3.76 7.64
C GLY A 283 -16.72 4.60 8.89
N PHE A 284 -16.15 4.24 10.03
CA PHE A 284 -16.47 4.81 11.33
C PHE A 284 -15.21 5.26 12.07
N ASP A 285 -15.17 6.52 12.46
CA ASP A 285 -14.03 7.09 13.19
C ASP A 285 -13.83 6.35 14.52
N GLY A 286 -12.58 6.02 14.82
CA GLY A 286 -12.23 5.35 16.07
C GLY A 286 -12.61 3.87 16.14
N ALA A 287 -13.25 3.30 15.11
CA ALA A 287 -13.58 1.88 15.09
C ALA A 287 -12.34 0.98 15.20
N TRP A 288 -11.20 1.42 14.65
CA TRP A 288 -9.92 0.71 14.76
C TRP A 288 -9.51 0.41 16.22
N MET A 289 -9.92 1.23 17.20
CA MET A 289 -9.64 0.98 18.63
C MET A 289 -10.32 -0.30 19.13
N GLY A 290 -11.43 -0.71 18.52
CA GLY A 290 -12.17 -1.93 18.88
C GLY A 290 -11.61 -3.20 18.24
N VAL A 291 -10.60 -3.09 17.37
CA VAL A 291 -9.97 -4.24 16.67
C VAL A 291 -8.96 -4.97 17.57
N GLY A 292 -8.66 -4.42 18.76
CA GLY A 292 -7.78 -5.06 19.73
C GLY A 292 -6.32 -5.03 19.32
N LEU A 293 -5.87 -3.96 18.66
CA LEU A 293 -4.45 -3.75 18.35
C LEU A 293 -3.68 -3.53 19.66
N GLU A 294 -2.53 -4.18 19.78
CA GLU A 294 -1.63 -3.97 20.91
C GLU A 294 -0.81 -2.69 20.67
N GLU A 295 -0.26 -2.07 21.72
CA GLU A 295 0.60 -0.89 21.55
C GLU A 295 1.83 -1.17 20.68
N GLU A 296 2.26 -2.43 20.61
CA GLU A 296 3.38 -2.90 19.79
C GLU A 296 3.08 -2.83 18.28
N ASP A 297 1.80 -2.85 17.88
CA ASP A 297 1.37 -2.71 16.47
C ASP A 297 1.34 -1.24 16.00
N MET A 298 1.69 -0.30 16.88
CA MET A 298 1.68 1.14 16.60
C MET A 298 3.10 1.67 16.41
N VAL A 299 3.37 2.22 15.23
CA VAL A 299 4.62 2.94 14.98
C VAL A 299 4.37 4.44 15.04
N VAL A 300 5.07 5.11 15.96
CA VAL A 300 4.96 6.56 16.17
C VAL A 300 6.24 7.23 15.68
N MET A 301 6.12 8.10 14.69
CA MET A 301 7.25 8.89 14.18
C MET A 301 7.19 10.28 14.78
N GLU A 302 8.05 10.52 15.77
CA GLU A 302 8.13 11.81 16.43
C GLU A 302 9.00 12.80 15.64
N PRO A 303 8.67 14.10 15.67
CA PRO A 303 9.54 15.13 15.13
C PRO A 303 10.92 15.08 15.78
N PRO A 304 12.00 15.33 15.01
CA PRO A 304 13.35 15.34 15.56
C PRO A 304 13.42 16.24 16.80
N GLU A 305 14.05 15.73 17.87
CA GLU A 305 14.29 16.54 19.05
C GLU A 305 15.04 17.80 18.64
N ARG A 306 14.65 18.94 19.22
CA ARG A 306 15.40 20.17 19.03
C ARG A 306 16.78 19.85 19.57
N GLU A 307 17.82 19.89 18.72
CA GLU A 307 19.18 20.04 19.21
C GLU A 307 19.18 21.36 19.98
N GLU A 308 18.90 21.27 21.28
CA GLU A 308 19.15 22.33 22.21
C GLU A 308 20.61 22.64 22.00
N ASN A 309 20.87 23.81 21.40
CA ASN A 309 22.20 24.36 21.21
C ASN A 309 22.98 24.10 22.51
N ARG A 310 23.76 23.02 22.55
CA ARG A 310 24.73 22.77 23.60
C ARG A 310 25.71 23.90 23.42
N GLY A 311 25.50 24.93 24.23
CA GLY A 311 26.11 26.23 24.06
C GLY A 311 27.61 26.11 23.87
N SER A 312 28.09 26.73 22.81
CA SER A 312 29.45 27.25 22.71
C SER A 312 29.65 28.40 23.69
#